data_AF-A0A8H3B7B2-F1
#
_entry.id   AF-A0A8H3B7B2-F1
#
_cell.length_a   1.000
_cell.length_b   1.000
_cell.length_c   1.000
_cell.angle_alpha   90.00
_cell.angle_beta   90.00
_cell.angle_gamma   90.00
#
_symmetry.space_group_name_H-M   'P 1'
#
loop_
_entity.id
_entity.type
_entity.pdbx_description
1 polymer ?
#
loop_
_entity_poly.entity_id
_entity_poly.type
_entity_poly.pdbx_seq_one_letter_code
_entity_poly.pdbx_strand_id
1 'polypeptide(L)'
;SLPNDTQTRLSALEKRLSKCKRQLARLLKADKNDQYEKVRDDEFIGILKDTCALVREAELSDALHLMELAKAADKILDDGIGYSYGRDDDSSDYEEGLYDFMPSWAHDDAGDRPLIPDKTGQELPIPHAALESLMRIFKSRMNAAVNPFIPLSAQATTSDIDCR
;
A
#
# COMPACT_ATOMS: atom_id res chain seq x y z
N SER A 1 16.36 3.86 10.06
CA SER A 1 17.27 3.57 8.93
C SER A 1 17.09 2.13 8.50
N LEU A 2 16.85 1.87 7.22
CA LEU A 2 16.72 0.50 6.69
C LEU A 2 18.04 -0.29 6.77
N PRO A 3 18.01 -1.60 7.07
CA PRO A 3 19.18 -2.46 6.95
C PRO A 3 19.72 -2.52 5.52
N ASN A 4 21.02 -2.76 5.39
CA ASN A 4 21.71 -2.74 4.09
C ASN A 4 21.15 -3.79 3.11
N ASP A 5 20.79 -4.97 3.61
CA ASP A 5 20.18 -6.03 2.82
C ASP A 5 18.79 -5.62 2.30
N THR A 6 17.99 -5.00 3.15
CA THR A 6 16.66 -4.47 2.78
C THR A 6 16.78 -3.37 1.74
N GLN A 7 17.73 -2.43 1.90
CA GLN A 7 18.01 -1.40 0.90
C GLN A 7 18.42 -2.01 -0.44
N THR A 8 19.28 -3.03 -0.40
CA THR A 8 19.74 -3.74 -1.61
C THR A 8 18.57 -4.40 -2.35
N ARG A 9 17.66 -5.06 -1.63
CA ARG A 9 16.44 -5.66 -2.21
C ARG A 9 15.51 -4.61 -2.81
N LEU A 10 15.27 -3.50 -2.12
CA LEU A 10 14.47 -2.38 -2.65
C LEU A 10 15.07 -1.81 -3.92
N SER A 11 16.36 -1.48 -3.93
CA SER A 11 17.03 -0.96 -5.13
C SER A 11 17.03 -1.96 -6.29
N ALA A 12 17.05 -3.27 -6.01
CA ALA A 12 16.91 -4.28 -7.04
C ALA A 12 15.49 -4.27 -7.65
N LEU A 13 14.44 -4.15 -6.81
CA LEU A 13 13.05 -4.03 -7.27
C LEU A 13 12.83 -2.77 -8.10
N GLU A 14 13.33 -1.61 -7.67
CA GLU A 14 13.26 -0.35 -8.43
C GLU A 14 13.91 -0.48 -9.81
N LYS A 15 15.11 -1.07 -9.86
CA LYS A 15 15.83 -1.29 -11.13
C LYS A 15 15.07 -2.25 -12.05
N ARG A 16 14.48 -3.32 -11.48
CA ARG A 16 13.65 -4.28 -12.22
C ARG A 16 12.40 -3.59 -12.78
N LEU A 17 11.68 -2.80 -11.98
CA LEU A 17 10.51 -2.04 -12.41
C LEU A 17 10.85 -1.11 -13.57
N SER A 18 11.89 -0.30 -13.41
CA SER A 18 12.35 0.64 -14.43
C SER A 18 12.71 -0.07 -15.75
N LYS A 19 13.35 -1.24 -15.68
CA LYS A 19 13.66 -2.06 -16.87
C LYS A 19 12.40 -2.64 -17.49
N CYS A 20 11.47 -3.13 -16.69
CA CYS A 20 10.20 -3.71 -17.12
C CYS A 20 9.35 -2.67 -17.87
N LYS A 21 9.18 -1.46 -17.30
CA LYS A 21 8.47 -0.35 -17.95
C LYS A 21 9.02 -0.04 -19.34
N ARG A 22 10.35 0.08 -19.47
CA ARG A 22 11.01 0.30 -20.77
C ARG A 22 10.76 -0.84 -21.75
N GLN A 23 10.70 -2.08 -21.27
CA GLN A 23 10.44 -3.24 -22.12
C GLN A 23 8.99 -3.25 -22.61
N LEU A 24 8.02 -3.00 -21.72
CA LEU A 24 6.60 -2.88 -22.05
C LEU A 24 6.37 -1.79 -23.10
N ALA A 25 6.89 -0.58 -22.88
CA ALA A 25 6.78 0.51 -23.86
C ALA A 25 7.36 0.15 -25.24
N ARG A 26 8.48 -0.59 -25.29
CA ARG A 26 9.08 -1.04 -26.56
C ARG A 26 8.24 -2.11 -27.26
N LEU A 27 7.61 -3.00 -26.50
CA LEU A 27 6.75 -4.05 -27.04
C LEU A 27 5.43 -3.49 -27.56
N LEU A 28 4.83 -2.54 -26.83
CA LEU A 28 3.63 -1.82 -27.25
C LEU A 28 3.88 -1.07 -28.56
N LYS A 29 4.96 -0.28 -28.65
CA LYS A 29 5.34 0.43 -29.88
C LYS A 29 5.64 -0.50 -31.07
N ALA A 30 6.02 -1.74 -30.80
CA ALA A 30 6.30 -2.74 -31.82
C ALA A 30 5.08 -3.61 -32.17
N ASP A 31 3.90 -3.33 -31.58
CA ASP A 31 2.65 -4.10 -31.74
C ASP A 31 2.84 -5.61 -31.45
N LYS A 32 3.64 -5.92 -30.43
CA LYS A 32 3.94 -7.30 -30.01
C LYS A 32 3.08 -7.71 -28.81
N ASN A 33 1.77 -7.77 -29.02
CA ASN A 33 0.78 -7.89 -27.95
C ASN A 33 0.97 -9.15 -27.08
N ASP A 34 1.18 -10.34 -27.67
CA ASP A 34 1.43 -11.57 -26.88
C ASP A 34 2.66 -11.47 -25.96
N GLN A 35 3.73 -10.83 -26.43
CA GLN A 35 4.96 -10.64 -25.63
C GLN A 35 4.75 -9.57 -24.56
N TYR A 36 3.98 -8.54 -24.89
CA TYR A 36 3.61 -7.48 -23.97
C TYR A 36 2.79 -8.03 -22.80
N GLU A 37 1.73 -8.79 -23.08
CA GLU A 37 0.89 -9.45 -22.08
C GLU A 37 1.70 -10.37 -21.18
N LYS A 38 2.58 -11.20 -21.78
CA LYS A 38 3.46 -12.06 -20.99
C LYS A 38 4.37 -11.28 -20.05
N VAL A 39 4.98 -10.19 -20.50
CA VAL A 39 5.85 -9.35 -19.65
C VAL A 39 5.04 -8.65 -18.56
N ARG A 40 3.81 -8.20 -18.87
CA ARG A 40 2.89 -7.62 -17.89
C ARG A 40 2.57 -8.65 -16.79
N ASP A 41 2.14 -9.84 -17.19
CA ASP A 41 1.60 -10.83 -16.25
C ASP A 41 2.70 -11.51 -15.43
N ASP A 42 3.84 -11.81 -16.04
CA ASP A 42 4.95 -12.51 -15.37
C ASP A 42 5.85 -11.54 -14.59
N GLU A 43 6.41 -10.52 -15.26
CA GLU A 43 7.45 -9.68 -14.66
C GLU A 43 6.87 -8.47 -13.95
N PHE A 44 5.99 -7.71 -14.61
CA PHE A 44 5.48 -6.45 -14.03
C PHE A 44 4.64 -6.71 -12.78
N ILE A 45 3.61 -7.56 -12.88
CA ILE A 45 2.80 -7.99 -11.72
C ILE A 45 3.69 -8.72 -10.69
N GLY A 46 4.66 -9.52 -11.14
CA GLY A 46 5.63 -10.18 -10.28
C GLY A 46 6.40 -9.20 -9.38
N ILE A 47 6.87 -8.08 -9.92
CA ILE A 47 7.58 -7.04 -9.16
C ILE A 47 6.69 -6.41 -8.09
N LEU A 48 5.41 -6.14 -8.39
CA LEU A 48 4.47 -5.61 -7.40
C LEU A 48 4.23 -6.62 -6.27
N LYS A 49 4.07 -7.90 -6.61
CA LYS A 49 3.94 -9.00 -5.63
C LYS A 49 5.19 -9.12 -4.76
N ASP A 50 6.39 -9.10 -5.35
CA ASP A 50 7.66 -9.17 -4.63
C ASP A 50 7.84 -7.98 -3.68
N THR A 51 7.40 -6.79 -4.09
CA THR A 51 7.40 -5.58 -3.24
C THR A 51 6.51 -5.77 -2.01
N CYS A 52 5.29 -6.28 -2.19
CA CYS A 52 4.38 -6.58 -1.08
C CYS A 52 4.93 -7.70 -0.18
N ALA A 53 5.51 -8.75 -0.77
CA ALA A 53 6.11 -9.86 -0.04
C ALA A 53 7.25 -9.39 0.87
N LEU A 54 8.10 -8.47 0.39
CA LEU A 54 9.17 -7.87 1.18
C LEU A 54 8.65 -7.17 2.45
N VAL A 55 7.56 -6.41 2.33
CA VAL A 55 6.92 -5.77 3.50
C VAL A 55 6.33 -6.83 4.43
N ARG A 56 5.68 -7.85 3.88
CA ARG A 56 5.06 -8.93 4.66
C ARG A 56 6.10 -9.77 5.43
N GLU A 57 7.27 -10.04 4.85
CA GLU A 57 8.37 -10.71 5.54
C GLU A 57 8.86 -9.91 6.75
N ALA A 58 8.98 -8.59 6.61
CA ALA A 58 9.36 -7.70 7.70
C ALA A 58 8.27 -7.61 8.79
N GLU A 59 7.00 -7.63 8.40
CA GLU A 59 5.87 -7.69 9.32
C GLU A 59 5.89 -8.99 10.14
N LEU A 60 6.04 -10.14 9.47
CA LEU A 60 6.07 -11.45 10.11
C LEU A 60 7.27 -11.67 11.04
N SER A 61 8.33 -10.87 10.88
CA SER A 61 9.52 -10.90 11.72
C SER A 61 9.57 -9.80 12.78
N ASP A 62 8.47 -9.05 12.96
CA ASP A 62 8.38 -7.90 13.87
C ASP A 62 9.54 -6.91 13.68
N ALA A 63 9.92 -6.67 12.43
CA ALA A 63 11.08 -5.86 12.10
C ALA A 63 10.91 -4.40 12.57
N LEU A 64 11.87 -3.90 13.35
CA LEU A 64 11.88 -2.52 13.88
C LEU A 64 11.80 -1.43 12.79
N HIS A 65 12.13 -1.78 11.55
CA HIS A 65 12.16 -0.88 10.40
C HIS A 65 10.93 -1.03 9.47
N LEU A 66 9.89 -1.76 9.90
CA LEU A 66 8.70 -2.04 9.09
C LEU A 66 8.05 -0.79 8.52
N MET A 67 7.87 0.27 9.32
CA MET A 67 7.25 1.51 8.85
C MET A 67 8.08 2.21 7.76
N GLU A 68 9.40 2.26 7.93
CA GLU A 68 10.30 2.85 6.93
C GLU A 68 10.31 2.02 5.64
N LEU A 69 10.25 0.69 5.77
CA LEU A 69 10.21 -0.23 4.64
C LEU A 69 8.89 -0.10 3.89
N ALA A 70 7.76 -0.07 4.59
CA ALA A 70 6.45 0.12 3.99
C ALA A 70 6.40 1.43 3.19
N LYS A 71 6.94 2.53 3.73
CA LYS A 71 7.03 3.81 3.01
C LYS A 71 7.92 3.74 1.77
N ALA A 72 9.00 2.96 1.80
CA ALA A 72 9.87 2.78 0.63
C ALA A 72 9.20 1.90 -0.44
N ALA A 73 8.56 0.81 -0.02
CA ALA A 73 7.79 -0.08 -0.87
C ALA A 73 6.59 0.64 -1.53
N ASP A 74 5.89 1.50 -0.78
CA ASP A 74 4.78 2.32 -1.27
C ASP A 74 5.17 3.18 -2.49
N LYS A 75 6.40 3.72 -2.50
CA LYS A 75 6.90 4.46 -3.67
C LYS A 75 7.04 3.59 -4.92
N ILE A 76 7.49 2.35 -4.77
CA ILE A 76 7.63 1.40 -5.89
C ILE A 76 6.23 1.01 -6.40
N LEU A 77 5.29 0.78 -5.48
CA LEU A 77 3.91 0.46 -5.81
C LEU A 77 3.21 1.64 -6.50
N ASP A 78 3.34 2.85 -5.98
CA ASP A 78 2.78 4.06 -6.61
C ASP A 78 3.41 4.33 -7.98
N ASP A 79 4.71 4.09 -8.16
CA ASP A 79 5.36 4.22 -9.46
C ASP A 79 4.85 3.17 -10.47
N GLY A 80 4.67 1.92 -10.04
CA GLY A 80 4.08 0.87 -10.87
C GLY A 80 2.61 1.16 -11.22
N ILE A 81 1.81 1.50 -10.23
CA ILE A 81 0.39 1.83 -10.40
C ILE A 81 0.23 3.08 -11.28
N GLY A 82 1.05 4.10 -11.07
CA GLY A 82 1.07 5.30 -11.91
C GLY A 82 1.31 4.96 -13.38
N TYR A 83 2.35 4.16 -13.65
CA TYR A 83 2.66 3.72 -15.01
C TYR A 83 1.49 2.99 -15.66
N SER A 84 0.81 2.11 -14.91
CA SER A 84 -0.32 1.37 -15.45
C SER A 84 -1.54 2.22 -15.77
N TYR A 85 -1.65 3.43 -15.25
CA TYR A 85 -2.68 4.41 -15.60
C TYR A 85 -2.16 5.52 -16.52
N GLY A 86 -1.07 5.26 -17.25
CA GLY A 86 -0.56 6.21 -18.25
C GLY A 86 0.16 7.44 -17.68
N ARG A 87 0.51 7.47 -16.38
CA ARG A 87 1.24 8.60 -15.76
C ARG A 87 2.55 8.93 -16.49
N ASP A 88 3.17 7.92 -17.10
CA ASP A 88 4.46 8.03 -17.77
C ASP A 88 4.31 8.10 -19.32
N ASP A 89 3.09 8.18 -19.85
CA ASP A 89 2.83 8.35 -21.29
C ASP A 89 2.58 9.83 -21.63
N ASP A 90 3.46 10.40 -22.44
CA ASP A 90 3.33 11.76 -22.99
C ASP A 90 2.41 11.80 -24.23
N SER A 91 1.87 10.65 -24.66
CA SER A 91 0.98 10.56 -25.82
C SER A 91 -0.47 10.86 -25.41
N SER A 92 -1.00 11.98 -25.91
CA SER A 92 -2.41 12.38 -25.74
C SER A 92 -3.41 11.49 -26.48
N ASP A 93 -2.93 10.45 -27.17
CA ASP A 93 -3.71 9.69 -28.16
C ASP A 93 -4.05 8.27 -27.69
N TYR A 94 -3.49 7.81 -26.57
CA TYR A 94 -3.83 6.52 -25.95
C TYR A 94 -4.33 6.75 -24.53
N GLU A 95 -5.66 6.81 -24.37
CA GLU A 95 -6.32 6.81 -23.07
C GLU A 95 -6.33 5.42 -22.40
N GLU A 96 -5.65 4.43 -23.01
CA GLU A 96 -5.70 3.02 -22.62
C GLU A 96 -4.51 2.65 -21.72
N GLY A 97 -4.74 2.64 -20.40
CA GLY A 97 -3.74 2.22 -19.41
C GLY A 97 -3.40 0.72 -19.51
N LEU A 98 -2.27 0.30 -18.93
CA LEU A 98 -1.85 -1.11 -18.83
C LEU A 98 -2.95 -2.03 -18.25
N TYR A 99 -3.88 -1.45 -17.46
CA TYR A 99 -4.99 -2.14 -16.82
C TYR A 99 -6.33 -2.08 -17.53
N ASP A 100 -6.48 -1.36 -18.64
CA ASP A 100 -7.76 -1.34 -19.38
C ASP A 100 -8.09 -2.70 -20.03
N PHE A 101 -7.08 -3.57 -20.16
CA PHE A 101 -7.24 -4.97 -20.57
C PHE A 101 -7.04 -5.97 -19.43
N MET A 102 -6.98 -5.54 -18.17
CA MET A 102 -6.99 -6.51 -17.08
C MET A 102 -8.41 -7.02 -16.85
N PRO A 103 -8.63 -8.35 -16.82
CA PRO A 103 -9.87 -8.90 -16.29
C PRO A 103 -10.11 -8.28 -14.92
N SER A 104 -11.32 -7.79 -14.66
CA SER A 104 -11.66 -7.25 -13.37
C SER A 104 -11.30 -8.27 -12.29
N TRP A 105 -10.37 -7.96 -11.37
CA TRP A 105 -10.07 -8.85 -10.24
C TRP A 105 -11.27 -9.01 -9.29
N ALA A 106 -12.35 -8.24 -9.52
CA ALA A 106 -13.61 -8.30 -8.81
C ALA A 106 -14.64 -9.25 -9.42
N HIS A 107 -14.46 -9.68 -10.67
CA HIS A 107 -15.39 -10.59 -11.34
C HIS A 107 -14.59 -11.66 -12.06
N ASP A 108 -14.88 -12.93 -11.77
CA ASP A 108 -14.56 -13.94 -12.77
C ASP A 108 -15.32 -13.56 -14.06
N ASP A 109 -14.74 -13.82 -15.22
CA ASP A 109 -15.41 -13.61 -16.52
C ASP A 109 -16.70 -14.47 -16.69
N ALA A 110 -17.07 -15.22 -15.64
CA ALA A 110 -18.28 -16.02 -15.51
C ALA A 110 -19.42 -15.30 -14.73
N GLY A 111 -19.20 -14.07 -14.25
CA GLY A 111 -20.23 -13.24 -13.64
C GLY A 111 -20.46 -13.53 -12.16
N ASP A 112 -20.35 -12.46 -11.36
CA ASP A 112 -20.93 -12.29 -10.02
C ASP A 112 -20.37 -13.11 -8.84
N ARG A 113 -19.10 -13.50 -8.83
CA ARG A 113 -18.50 -14.14 -7.64
C ARG A 113 -17.31 -13.37 -7.07
N PRO A 114 -17.38 -12.89 -5.81
CA PRO A 114 -16.18 -12.50 -5.07
C PRO A 114 -15.23 -13.69 -4.93
N LEU A 115 -13.93 -13.48 -5.19
CA LEU A 115 -12.86 -14.49 -5.12
C LEU A 115 -12.62 -15.10 -3.73
N ILE A 116 -13.27 -14.56 -2.69
CA ILE A 116 -13.34 -15.22 -1.39
C ILE A 116 -14.67 -15.98 -1.38
N PRO A 117 -14.66 -17.32 -1.53
CA PRO A 117 -15.86 -18.09 -1.23
C PRO A 117 -16.21 -17.79 0.22
N ASP A 118 -17.35 -17.14 0.42
CA ASP A 118 -17.91 -16.95 1.74
C ASP A 118 -18.24 -18.34 2.30
N LYS A 119 -17.28 -18.94 3.01
CA LYS A 119 -17.45 -20.26 3.63
C LYS A 119 -18.39 -20.22 4.83
N THR A 120 -18.87 -19.03 5.20
CA THR A 120 -19.71 -18.81 6.36
C THR A 120 -20.58 -17.61 6.05
N GLY A 121 -21.77 -17.82 5.46
CA GLY A 121 -22.84 -16.83 5.27
C GLY A 121 -23.33 -16.19 6.57
N GLN A 122 -22.39 -15.63 7.32
CA GLN A 122 -22.49 -14.84 8.52
C GLN A 122 -21.92 -13.50 8.09
N GLU A 123 -22.83 -12.56 7.88
CA GLU A 123 -22.52 -11.14 8.02
C GLU A 123 -21.61 -10.98 9.25
N LEU A 124 -20.44 -10.40 9.07
CA LEU A 124 -19.58 -10.03 10.20
C LEU A 124 -20.48 -9.25 11.19
N PRO A 125 -20.56 -9.64 12.48
CA PRO A 125 -21.52 -9.07 13.44
C PRO A 125 -21.12 -7.66 13.91
N ILE A 126 -20.39 -6.93 13.08
CA ILE A 126 -19.87 -5.61 13.36
C ILE A 126 -20.45 -4.67 12.30
N PRO A 127 -21.52 -3.94 12.61
CA PRO A 127 -22.06 -2.94 11.68
C PRO A 127 -20.98 -1.92 11.34
N HIS A 128 -21.01 -1.35 10.13
CA HIS A 128 -20.01 -0.37 9.65
C HIS A 128 -19.75 0.78 10.63
N ALA A 129 -20.73 1.18 11.43
CA ALA A 129 -20.57 2.18 12.49
C ALA A 129 -19.61 1.78 13.63
N ALA A 130 -19.41 0.47 13.86
CA ALA A 130 -18.49 -0.06 14.85
C ALA A 130 -17.03 -0.14 14.34
N LEU A 131 -16.82 -0.16 13.01
CA LEU A 131 -15.49 0.02 12.40
C LEU A 131 -14.93 1.42 12.68
N GLU A 132 -15.77 2.46 12.60
CA GLU A 132 -15.39 3.84 12.95
C GLU A 132 -15.00 3.97 14.44
N SER A 133 -15.75 3.32 15.34
CA SER A 133 -15.40 3.28 16.77
C SER A 133 -14.09 2.53 17.03
N LEU A 134 -13.84 1.42 16.32
CA LEU A 134 -12.58 0.66 16.42
C LEU A 134 -11.40 1.53 15.94
N MET A 135 -11.54 2.23 14.81
CA MET A 135 -10.53 3.17 14.31
C MET A 135 -10.27 4.33 15.29
N ARG A 136 -11.30 4.81 16.00
CA ARG A 136 -11.16 5.86 17.02
C ARG A 136 -10.38 5.37 18.25
N ILE A 137 -10.57 4.11 18.66
CA ILE A 137 -9.83 3.48 19.75
C ILE A 137 -8.35 3.29 19.36
N PHE A 138 -8.08 2.81 18.14
CA PHE A 138 -6.70 2.69 17.64
C PHE A 138 -5.99 4.05 17.54
N LYS A 139 -6.67 5.09 17.03
CA LYS A 139 -6.13 6.46 17.02
C LYS A 139 -5.87 7.02 18.43
N SER A 140 -6.75 6.75 19.39
CA SER A 140 -6.58 7.17 20.78
C SER A 140 -5.36 6.53 21.45
N ARG A 141 -5.09 5.24 21.17
CA ARG A 141 -3.92 4.54 21.71
C ARG A 141 -2.60 4.97 21.06
N MET A 142 -2.62 5.34 19.78
CA MET A 142 -1.44 5.93 19.12
C MET A 142 -1.11 7.32 19.66
N ASN A 143 -2.13 8.16 19.92
CA ASN A 143 -1.92 9.50 20.49
C ASN A 143 -1.50 9.49 21.96
N ALA A 144 -1.94 8.49 22.75
CA ALA A 144 -1.52 8.34 24.14
C ALA A 144 -0.04 7.93 24.29
N ALA A 145 0.53 7.25 23.29
CA ALA A 145 1.94 6.85 23.27
C ALA A 145 2.91 8.00 22.95
N VAL A 146 2.42 9.19 22.57
CA VAL A 146 3.23 10.37 22.21
C VAL A 146 3.43 11.35 23.38
N ASN A 147 2.80 11.14 24.54
CA ASN A 147 2.98 12.03 25.70
C ASN A 147 3.50 11.28 26.95
N PRO A 148 4.83 11.20 27.16
CA PRO A 148 5.38 10.84 28.44
C PRO A 148 6.02 12.08 29.07
N PHE A 149 5.26 12.96 29.71
CA PHE A 149 5.78 13.81 30.79
C PHE A 149 4.64 14.47 31.57
N ILE A 150 4.30 13.90 32.72
CA ILE A 150 3.71 14.66 33.83
C ILE A 150 4.82 14.81 34.87
N PRO A 151 5.38 16.00 35.09
CA PRO A 151 5.95 16.33 36.37
C PRO A 151 4.83 16.92 37.25
N LEU A 152 4.60 16.20 38.34
CA LEU A 152 3.74 16.55 39.44
C LEU A 152 4.33 17.74 40.22
N SER A 153 4.11 18.98 39.78
CA SER A 153 4.34 20.17 40.63
C SER A 153 3.83 21.45 39.98
N ALA A 154 2.64 21.91 40.37
CA ALA A 154 2.27 23.32 40.55
C ALA A 154 0.78 23.41 40.90
N GLN A 155 0.46 23.14 42.17
CA GLN A 155 -0.64 23.85 42.80
C GLN A 155 -0.25 25.33 42.86
N ALA A 156 -0.96 26.19 42.15
CA ALA A 156 -1.13 27.60 42.52
C ALA A 156 -2.13 28.26 41.57
N THR A 157 -3.30 28.61 42.11
CA THR A 157 -3.94 29.94 42.04
C THR A 157 -5.27 29.80 42.80
N THR A 158 -5.73 30.70 43.66
CA THR A 158 -5.26 31.96 44.22
C THR A 158 -6.19 32.22 45.40
N SER A 159 -5.64 32.73 46.50
CA SER A 159 -6.37 33.44 47.54
C SER A 159 -7.21 34.58 46.96
N ASP A 160 -8.46 34.74 47.40
CA ASP A 160 -8.95 35.94 48.11
C ASP A 160 -10.45 35.76 48.47
N ILE A 161 -10.75 35.59 49.77
CA ILE A 161 -11.43 36.55 50.68
C ILE A 161 -12.96 36.61 50.47
N ASP A 162 -13.75 36.11 51.43
CA ASP A 162 -14.40 37.00 52.40
C ASP A 162 -14.95 36.25 53.63
N CYS A 163 -14.72 36.84 54.81
CA CYS A 163 -15.20 36.39 56.11
C CYS A 163 -16.49 37.14 56.45
N ARG A 164 -17.61 36.42 56.60
CA ARG A 164 -18.60 36.62 57.67
C ARG A 164 -19.70 35.57 57.65
#